data_AF-A0A2G6PQ99-F1
#
_entry.id   AF-A0A2G6PQ99-F1
#
_cell.length_a   1.000
_cell.length_b   1.000
_cell.length_c   1.000
_cell.angle_alpha   90.00
_cell.angle_beta   90.00
_cell.angle_gamma   90.00
#
_symmetry.space_group_name_H-M   'P 1'
#
loop_
_entity.id
_entity.type
_entity.pdbx_description
1 polymer ?
#
loop_
_entity_poly.entity_id
_entity_poly.type
_entity_poly.pdbx_seq_one_letter_code
_entity_poly.pdbx_strand_id
1 'polypeptide(L)'
;MLLIGIFVFVACASEEEEKPKKPAEEIYFEGVATKFEGEKFKNTIEEDLLKELGVCEFASSDSTYYATCSPENFKISAYKNEGSLKDAFILEMKAGIFPKNAEAPLPPVRHVIVFEREGGELVKVGGFRGNLIGMRPNKASGAKDLLMALYDTDDETLFHCVFKWNGAKYEFHSIERMDYGDGFRTIKGENKLETTQQIYQQLRDKSLIF
;
A
#
# COMPACT_ATOMS: atom_id res chain seq x y z
N MET A 1 4.65 62.92 51.72
CA MET A 1 5.44 63.09 50.49
C MET A 1 5.58 61.71 49.87
N LEU A 2 4.86 61.48 48.78
CA LEU A 2 4.70 60.21 48.09
C LEU A 2 5.97 59.94 47.27
N LEU A 3 6.66 58.82 47.49
CA LEU A 3 7.82 58.41 46.67
C LEU A 3 7.47 57.10 45.97
N ILE A 4 7.07 57.24 44.71
CA ILE A 4 6.86 56.18 43.73
C ILE A 4 8.25 55.79 43.22
N GLY A 5 8.70 54.58 43.57
CA GLY A 5 9.91 53.95 43.02
C GLY A 5 9.53 52.96 41.93
N ILE A 6 9.83 53.33 40.69
CA ILE A 6 9.52 52.62 39.44
C ILE A 6 10.28 51.28 39.38
N PHE A 7 9.55 50.17 39.27
CA PHE A 7 10.07 48.86 38.88
C PHE A 7 10.19 48.81 37.35
N VAL A 8 11.41 48.82 36.82
CA VAL A 8 11.68 48.54 35.40
C VAL A 8 11.78 47.02 35.24
N PHE A 9 10.72 46.39 34.73
CA PHE A 9 10.79 45.02 34.22
C PHE A 9 11.47 45.06 32.86
N VAL A 10 12.75 44.67 32.81
CA VAL A 10 13.44 44.35 31.56
C VAL A 10 12.95 42.98 31.11
N ALA A 11 12.00 42.97 30.18
CA ALA A 11 11.59 41.76 29.46
C ALA A 11 12.70 41.39 28.47
N CYS A 12 13.55 40.42 28.82
CA CYS A 12 14.37 39.72 27.84
C CYS A 12 13.43 38.89 26.96
N ALA A 13 13.11 39.40 25.78
CA ALA A 13 12.58 38.59 24.70
C ALA A 13 13.68 37.58 24.31
N SER A 14 13.53 36.33 24.75
CA SER A 14 14.31 35.23 24.20
C SER A 14 13.79 34.99 22.79
N GLU A 15 14.53 35.45 21.79
CA GLU A 15 14.37 34.99 20.41
C GLU A 15 14.62 33.48 20.41
N GLU A 16 13.53 32.70 20.26
CA GLU A 16 13.65 31.29 19.94
C GLU A 16 14.27 31.18 18.54
N GLU A 17 15.56 30.88 18.49
CA GLU A 17 16.23 30.48 17.26
C GLU A 17 15.50 29.26 16.69
N GLU A 18 14.81 29.46 15.56
CA GLU A 18 14.25 28.38 14.74
C GLU A 18 15.39 27.42 14.38
N LYS A 19 15.40 26.25 15.01
CA LYS A 19 16.32 25.17 14.65
C LYS A 19 16.15 24.87 13.15
N PRO A 20 17.25 24.76 12.39
CA PRO A 20 17.16 24.49 10.96
C PRO A 20 16.39 23.19 10.75
N LYS A 21 15.27 23.28 10.00
CA LYS A 21 14.52 22.11 9.55
C LYS A 21 15.51 21.20 8.82
N LYS A 22 15.72 19.99 9.35
CA LYS A 22 16.43 18.93 8.63
C LYS A 22 15.81 18.82 7.22
N PRO A 23 16.63 18.69 6.16
CA PRO A 23 16.10 18.40 4.83
C PRO A 23 15.18 17.19 4.96
N ALA A 24 13.97 17.28 4.41
CA ALA A 24 13.06 16.14 4.36
C ALA A 24 13.81 14.99 3.67
N GLU A 25 14.00 13.86 4.36
CA GLU A 25 14.54 12.66 3.75
C GLU A 25 13.74 12.37 2.47
N GLU A 26 14.43 12.28 1.33
CA GLU A 26 13.79 11.86 0.09
C GLU A 26 13.12 10.50 0.32
N ILE A 27 11.81 10.46 0.08
CA ILE A 27 10.96 9.29 0.25
C ILE A 27 11.29 8.31 -0.88
N TYR A 28 12.36 7.53 -0.71
CA TYR A 28 12.76 6.53 -1.70
C TYR A 28 11.99 5.21 -1.49
N PHE A 29 11.21 4.81 -2.48
CA PHE A 29 10.65 3.47 -2.60
C PHE A 29 11.48 2.66 -3.58
N GLU A 30 11.79 1.41 -3.24
CA GLU A 30 12.31 0.44 -4.19
C GLU A 30 11.20 0.11 -5.19
N GLY A 31 11.45 0.34 -6.48
CA GLY A 31 10.45 0.16 -7.53
C GLY A 31 10.04 -1.30 -7.70
N VAL A 32 8.74 -1.54 -7.76
CA VAL A 32 8.15 -2.87 -8.01
C VAL A 32 7.54 -2.88 -9.41
N ALA A 33 7.90 -3.88 -10.21
CA ALA A 33 7.40 -4.07 -11.57
C ALA A 33 7.09 -5.55 -11.83
N THR A 34 5.87 -5.97 -11.47
CA THR A 34 5.42 -7.35 -11.69
C THR A 34 4.96 -7.56 -13.13
N LYS A 35 5.61 -8.49 -13.84
CA LYS A 35 5.35 -8.80 -15.26
C LYS A 35 4.38 -9.97 -15.48
N PHE A 36 4.16 -10.81 -14.48
CA PHE A 36 3.38 -12.05 -14.59
C PHE A 36 3.84 -12.95 -15.75
N GLU A 37 5.09 -13.41 -15.65
CA GLU A 37 5.75 -14.24 -16.66
C GLU A 37 6.28 -15.53 -16.01
N GLY A 38 6.21 -16.63 -16.75
CA GLY A 38 6.72 -17.95 -16.34
C GLY A 38 5.61 -18.99 -16.14
N GLU A 39 5.97 -20.25 -16.36
CA GLU A 39 5.00 -21.37 -16.33
C GLU A 39 4.85 -21.99 -14.95
N LYS A 40 5.90 -21.95 -14.11
CA LYS A 40 5.94 -22.60 -12.78
C LYS A 40 6.67 -21.74 -11.76
N PHE A 41 6.28 -21.86 -10.50
CA PHE A 41 6.99 -21.20 -9.42
C PHE A 41 8.36 -21.83 -9.19
N LYS A 42 9.30 -21.03 -8.67
CA LYS A 42 10.67 -21.50 -8.39
C LYS A 42 10.73 -22.36 -7.13
N ASN A 43 9.79 -22.17 -6.22
CA ASN A 43 9.68 -22.90 -4.95
C ASN A 43 8.23 -23.36 -4.76
N THR A 44 8.03 -24.38 -3.92
CA THR A 44 6.70 -24.92 -3.63
C THR A 44 5.91 -24.06 -2.64
N ILE A 45 6.57 -23.16 -1.90
CA ILE A 45 5.90 -22.32 -0.88
C ILE A 45 4.84 -21.43 -1.52
N GLU A 46 5.15 -20.83 -2.67
CA GLU A 46 4.20 -19.98 -3.40
C GLU A 46 2.97 -20.79 -3.86
N GLU A 47 3.18 -22.01 -4.36
CA GLU A 47 2.09 -22.92 -4.77
C GLU A 47 1.24 -23.37 -3.58
N ASP A 48 1.87 -23.75 -2.47
CA ASP A 48 1.21 -24.17 -1.24
C ASP A 48 0.31 -23.06 -0.68
N LEU A 49 0.78 -21.81 -0.70
CA LEU A 49 0.01 -20.64 -0.27
C LEU A 49 -1.21 -20.40 -1.17
N LEU A 50 -1.04 -20.44 -2.49
CA LEU A 50 -2.16 -20.26 -3.42
C LEU A 50 -3.21 -21.37 -3.28
N LYS A 51 -2.75 -22.60 -2.98
CA LYS A 51 -3.62 -23.75 -2.70
C LYS A 51 -4.40 -23.57 -1.40
N GLU A 52 -3.73 -23.13 -0.33
CA GLU A 52 -4.35 -22.85 0.96
C GLU A 52 -5.44 -21.77 0.82
N LEU A 53 -5.15 -20.71 0.06
CA LEU A 53 -6.12 -19.64 -0.26
C LEU A 53 -7.25 -20.10 -1.19
N GLY A 54 -7.08 -21.22 -1.90
CA GLY A 54 -8.06 -21.77 -2.84
C GLY A 54 -8.37 -20.83 -4.01
N VAL A 55 -7.43 -19.97 -4.42
CA VAL A 55 -7.69 -18.92 -5.43
C VAL A 55 -7.49 -19.37 -6.88
N CYS A 56 -6.94 -20.56 -7.10
CA CYS A 56 -6.57 -21.07 -8.42
C CYS A 56 -6.78 -22.58 -8.53
N GLU A 57 -6.73 -23.08 -9.76
CA GLU A 57 -6.69 -24.52 -10.05
C GLU A 57 -5.28 -24.96 -10.43
N PHE A 58 -4.94 -26.20 -10.09
CA PHE A 58 -3.71 -26.82 -10.58
C PHE A 58 -3.93 -27.37 -11.98
N ALA A 59 -2.90 -27.29 -12.83
CA ALA A 59 -2.96 -27.67 -14.25
C ALA A 59 -3.42 -29.11 -14.53
N SER A 60 -3.53 -29.96 -13.51
CA SER A 60 -4.12 -31.31 -13.59
C SER A 60 -5.65 -31.33 -13.53
N SER A 61 -6.32 -30.18 -13.38
CA SER A 61 -7.78 -30.08 -13.45
C SER A 61 -8.24 -29.84 -14.89
N ASP A 62 -9.31 -30.51 -15.33
CA ASP A 62 -9.89 -30.33 -16.67
C ASP A 62 -10.58 -28.96 -16.88
N SER A 63 -10.55 -28.08 -15.87
CA SER A 63 -11.13 -26.74 -15.94
C SER A 63 -10.18 -25.76 -16.61
N THR A 64 -10.55 -25.28 -17.80
CA THR A 64 -9.92 -24.12 -18.45
C THR A 64 -10.53 -22.79 -18.00
N TYR A 65 -11.50 -22.85 -17.07
CA TYR A 65 -12.29 -21.70 -16.66
C TYR A 65 -11.57 -20.85 -15.61
N TYR A 66 -10.89 -21.51 -14.66
CA TYR A 66 -10.19 -20.84 -13.56
C TYR A 66 -8.72 -20.60 -13.88
N ALA A 67 -8.15 -19.56 -13.27
CA ALA A 67 -6.74 -19.24 -13.35
C ALA A 67 -5.89 -20.40 -12.81
N THR A 68 -4.86 -20.77 -13.56
CA THR A 68 -3.85 -21.73 -13.14
C THR A 68 -3.00 -21.16 -12.00
N CYS A 69 -2.62 -22.00 -11.03
CA CYS A 69 -1.68 -21.65 -9.98
C CYS A 69 -0.25 -21.49 -10.55
N SER A 70 0.02 -20.37 -11.21
CA SER A 70 1.28 -20.11 -11.91
C SER A 70 1.73 -18.64 -11.83
N PRO A 71 3.02 -18.35 -12.09
CA PRO A 71 3.53 -16.98 -12.16
C PRO A 71 2.87 -16.11 -13.23
N GLU A 72 2.20 -16.70 -14.22
CA GLU A 72 1.48 -15.97 -15.27
C GLU A 72 0.21 -15.27 -14.76
N ASN A 73 -0.28 -15.67 -13.57
CA ASN A 73 -1.51 -15.19 -12.95
C ASN A 73 -1.27 -14.59 -11.57
N PHE A 74 -0.27 -15.06 -10.83
CA PHE A 74 -0.04 -14.70 -9.43
C PHE A 74 1.43 -14.35 -9.15
N LYS A 75 1.64 -13.39 -8.24
CA LYS A 75 2.95 -13.07 -7.70
C LYS A 75 2.85 -12.99 -6.18
N ILE A 76 3.75 -13.70 -5.49
CA ILE A 76 3.89 -13.62 -4.04
C ILE A 76 5.21 -12.90 -3.71
N SER A 77 5.18 -12.03 -2.71
CA SER A 77 6.36 -11.32 -2.23
C SER A 77 6.34 -11.09 -0.72
N ALA A 78 7.52 -11.05 -0.11
CA ALA A 78 7.67 -10.74 1.30
C ALA A 78 7.66 -9.23 1.55
N TYR A 79 6.95 -8.80 2.59
CA TYR A 79 6.92 -7.40 3.03
C TYR A 79 7.44 -7.19 4.46
N LYS A 80 7.58 -8.25 5.27
CA LYS A 80 8.30 -8.19 6.55
C LYS A 80 9.73 -8.66 6.38
N ASN A 81 10.63 -8.08 7.18
CA ASN A 81 12.03 -8.51 7.23
C ASN A 81 12.21 -9.78 8.07
N GLU A 82 11.30 -9.99 9.02
CA GLU A 82 11.28 -11.14 9.94
C GLU A 82 10.00 -11.95 9.70
N GLY A 83 10.12 -13.28 9.82
CA GLY A 83 9.02 -14.21 9.56
C GLY A 83 9.18 -15.00 8.26
N SER A 84 8.41 -16.09 8.15
CA SER A 84 8.38 -16.92 6.95
C SER A 84 7.44 -16.31 5.91
N LEU A 85 7.75 -16.50 4.62
CA LEU A 85 6.81 -16.21 3.54
C LEU A 85 5.46 -16.94 3.74
N LYS A 86 5.47 -18.07 4.46
CA LYS A 86 4.27 -18.83 4.83
C LYS A 86 3.29 -18.10 5.76
N ASP A 87 3.79 -17.09 6.47
CA ASP A 87 3.07 -16.42 7.56
C ASP A 87 2.77 -14.96 7.26
N ALA A 88 3.54 -14.29 6.40
CA ALA A 88 3.28 -12.91 6.01
C ALA A 88 3.76 -12.64 4.58
N PHE A 89 2.83 -12.31 3.69
CA PHE A 89 3.13 -12.07 2.28
C PHE A 89 2.12 -11.13 1.61
N ILE A 90 2.56 -10.56 0.48
CA ILE A 90 1.69 -9.85 -0.46
C ILE A 90 1.42 -10.81 -1.62
N LEU A 91 0.14 -10.94 -1.96
CA LEU A 91 -0.35 -11.60 -3.16
C LEU A 91 -0.78 -10.53 -4.18
N GLU A 92 -0.12 -10.50 -5.33
CA GLU A 92 -0.63 -9.79 -6.51
C GLU A 92 -1.32 -10.79 -7.46
N MET A 93 -2.52 -10.45 -7.89
CA MET A 93 -3.31 -11.19 -8.86
C MET A 93 -3.42 -10.37 -10.15
N LYS A 94 -3.14 -11.01 -11.29
CA LYS A 94 -3.23 -10.37 -12.60
C LYS A 94 -4.67 -9.93 -12.89
N ALA A 95 -4.81 -8.79 -13.57
CA ALA A 95 -6.10 -8.27 -13.98
C ALA A 95 -6.83 -9.24 -14.92
N GLY A 96 -8.16 -9.31 -14.82
CA GLY A 96 -9.00 -10.11 -15.74
C GLY A 96 -8.96 -11.63 -15.55
N ILE A 97 -8.12 -12.17 -14.67
CA ILE A 97 -8.10 -13.62 -14.40
C ILE A 97 -9.39 -14.05 -13.69
N PHE A 98 -9.68 -15.35 -13.71
CA PHE A 98 -10.83 -15.94 -13.02
C PHE A 98 -10.37 -16.75 -11.80
N PRO A 99 -10.41 -16.19 -10.57
CA PRO A 99 -10.08 -16.95 -9.37
C PRO A 99 -11.11 -18.04 -9.08
N LYS A 100 -10.68 -19.18 -8.55
CA LYS A 100 -11.54 -20.35 -8.28
C LYS A 100 -12.74 -20.05 -7.37
N ASN A 101 -12.57 -19.16 -6.40
CA ASN A 101 -13.61 -18.78 -5.45
C ASN A 101 -14.33 -17.47 -5.82
N ALA A 102 -14.25 -17.03 -7.08
CA ALA A 102 -14.94 -15.84 -7.55
C ALA A 102 -16.20 -16.21 -8.35
N GLU A 103 -17.21 -15.34 -8.33
CA GLU A 103 -18.42 -15.49 -9.16
C GLU A 103 -18.21 -14.92 -10.57
N ALA A 104 -17.21 -14.07 -10.74
CA ALA A 104 -16.89 -13.35 -11.97
C ALA A 104 -15.37 -13.18 -12.11
N PRO A 105 -14.85 -12.95 -13.33
CA PRO A 105 -13.45 -12.59 -13.50
C PRO A 105 -13.13 -11.30 -12.75
N LEU A 106 -11.88 -11.14 -12.33
CA LEU A 106 -11.42 -9.89 -11.74
C LEU A 106 -11.65 -8.75 -12.75
N PRO A 107 -12.00 -7.54 -12.28
CA PRO A 107 -12.06 -6.36 -13.15
C PRO A 107 -10.71 -6.14 -13.87
N PRO A 108 -10.64 -5.26 -14.88
CA PRO A 108 -9.42 -4.96 -15.64
C PRO A 108 -8.39 -4.14 -14.82
N VAL A 109 -8.23 -4.48 -13.55
CA VAL A 109 -7.29 -3.92 -12.59
C VAL A 109 -6.75 -5.06 -11.71
N ARG A 110 -5.45 -5.01 -11.42
CA ARG A 110 -4.80 -6.00 -10.55
C ARG A 110 -5.36 -5.94 -9.14
N HIS A 111 -5.34 -7.06 -8.45
CA HIS A 111 -5.63 -7.10 -7.01
C HIS A 111 -4.33 -7.31 -6.26
N VAL A 112 -4.10 -6.50 -5.24
CA VAL A 112 -2.96 -6.66 -4.32
C VAL A 112 -3.55 -6.88 -2.94
N ILE A 113 -3.28 -8.03 -2.34
CA ILE A 113 -3.82 -8.43 -1.06
C ILE A 113 -2.66 -8.79 -0.14
N VAL A 114 -2.67 -8.26 1.07
CA VAL A 114 -1.68 -8.54 2.10
C VAL A 114 -2.28 -9.53 3.08
N PHE A 115 -1.55 -10.61 3.35
CA PHE A 115 -1.94 -11.62 4.32
C PHE A 115 -0.99 -11.67 5.51
N GLU A 116 -1.55 -11.99 6.67
CA GLU A 116 -0.83 -12.50 7.84
C GLU A 116 -1.48 -13.78 8.36
N ARG A 117 -0.67 -14.63 8.99
CA ARG A 117 -1.16 -15.82 9.68
C ARG A 117 -1.47 -15.47 11.14
N GLU A 118 -2.73 -15.59 11.51
CA GLU A 118 -3.22 -15.40 12.87
C GLU A 118 -3.95 -16.67 13.31
N GLY A 119 -3.59 -17.23 14.46
CA GLY A 119 -4.23 -18.46 14.96
C GLY A 119 -4.10 -19.70 14.05
N GLY A 120 -3.16 -19.68 13.10
CA GLY A 120 -2.99 -20.75 12.11
C GLY A 120 -3.71 -20.50 10.79
N GLU A 121 -4.50 -19.43 10.67
CA GLU A 121 -5.26 -19.09 9.46
C GLU A 121 -4.71 -17.83 8.77
N LEU A 122 -4.80 -17.77 7.44
CA LEU A 122 -4.41 -16.58 6.67
C LEU A 122 -5.54 -15.54 6.69
N VAL A 123 -5.29 -14.42 7.35
CA VAL A 123 -6.20 -13.27 7.42
C VAL A 123 -5.72 -12.14 6.51
N LYS A 124 -6.66 -11.40 5.92
CA LYS A 124 -6.35 -10.22 5.09
C LYS A 124 -6.09 -9.02 5.99
N VAL A 125 -4.94 -8.40 5.81
CA VAL A 125 -4.51 -7.21 6.57
C VAL A 125 -4.33 -5.97 5.67
N GLY A 126 -4.76 -6.08 4.41
CA GLY A 126 -4.88 -4.99 3.44
C GLY A 126 -5.28 -5.52 2.07
N GLY A 127 -6.14 -4.80 1.35
CA GLY A 127 -6.58 -5.14 0.01
C GLY A 127 -6.68 -3.91 -0.88
N PHE A 128 -6.23 -4.05 -2.12
CA PHE A 128 -6.16 -2.96 -3.09
C PHE A 128 -6.55 -3.42 -4.49
N ARG A 129 -7.30 -2.60 -5.22
CA ARG A 129 -7.46 -2.71 -6.68
C ARG A 129 -6.54 -1.68 -7.33
N GLY A 130 -5.36 -2.13 -7.74
CA GLY A 130 -4.32 -1.27 -8.30
C GLY A 130 -2.99 -1.99 -8.41
N ASN A 131 -1.93 -1.22 -8.66
CA ASN A 131 -0.58 -1.78 -8.81
C ASN A 131 0.29 -1.46 -7.59
N LEU A 132 0.97 -2.47 -7.06
CA LEU A 132 2.09 -2.24 -6.15
C LEU A 132 3.27 -1.73 -6.98
N ILE A 133 3.63 -0.46 -6.79
CA ILE A 133 4.68 0.20 -7.60
C ILE A 133 5.94 0.49 -6.81
N GLY A 134 5.89 0.33 -5.48
CA GLY A 134 7.08 0.44 -4.67
C GLY A 134 6.91 -0.08 -3.25
N MET A 135 8.03 -0.45 -2.65
CA MET A 135 8.10 -0.81 -1.23
C MET A 135 9.27 -0.10 -0.56
N ARG A 136 9.12 0.25 0.72
CA ARG A 136 10.18 0.89 1.50
C ARG A 136 10.32 0.24 2.87
N PRO A 137 11.51 -0.24 3.27
CA PRO A 137 11.71 -0.75 4.62
C PRO A 137 11.37 0.28 5.69
N ASN A 138 10.54 -0.09 6.67
CA ASN A 138 10.25 0.72 7.84
C ASN A 138 10.80 0.03 9.09
N LYS A 139 11.91 0.53 9.61
CA LYS A 139 12.61 -0.07 10.76
C LYS A 139 11.78 -0.03 12.04
N ALA A 140 10.89 0.96 12.19
CA ALA A 140 10.07 1.10 13.38
C ALA A 140 8.97 0.03 13.46
N SER A 141 8.42 -0.36 12.30
CA SER A 141 7.33 -1.34 12.24
C SER A 141 7.79 -2.76 11.90
N GLY A 142 9.03 -2.94 11.40
CA GLY A 142 9.54 -4.24 10.94
C GLY A 142 8.97 -4.72 9.59
N ALA A 143 8.06 -3.93 9.00
CA ALA A 143 7.40 -4.19 7.73
C ALA A 143 7.80 -3.12 6.69
N LYS A 144 7.58 -3.41 5.41
CA LYS A 144 7.77 -2.42 4.34
C LYS A 144 6.52 -1.55 4.22
N ASP A 145 6.68 -0.25 4.10
CA ASP A 145 5.60 0.63 3.64
C ASP A 145 5.33 0.34 2.15
N LEU A 146 4.07 0.46 1.72
CA LEU A 146 3.65 0.17 0.35
C LEU A 146 3.34 1.47 -0.38
N LEU A 147 3.79 1.57 -1.63
CA LEU A 147 3.36 2.59 -2.57
C LEU A 147 2.45 1.93 -3.62
N MET A 148 1.18 2.31 -3.60
CA MET A 148 0.14 1.78 -4.47
C MET A 148 -0.24 2.81 -5.53
N ALA A 149 -0.35 2.38 -6.78
CA ALA A 149 -0.94 3.15 -7.86
C ALA A 149 -2.41 2.74 -8.03
N LEU A 150 -3.33 3.63 -7.67
CA LEU A 150 -4.78 3.41 -7.65
C LEU A 150 -5.41 4.33 -8.70
N TYR A 151 -6.08 3.75 -9.70
CA TYR A 151 -6.73 4.51 -10.76
C TYR A 151 -8.21 4.63 -10.49
N ASP A 152 -8.70 5.85 -10.36
CA ASP A 152 -10.12 6.15 -10.32
C ASP A 152 -10.63 6.33 -11.76
N THR A 153 -11.53 5.44 -12.17
CA THR A 153 -12.08 5.43 -13.53
C THR A 153 -13.10 6.54 -13.76
N ASP A 154 -13.78 7.03 -12.73
CA ASP A 154 -14.83 8.05 -12.94
C ASP A 154 -14.21 9.44 -13.05
N ASP A 155 -13.14 9.68 -12.29
CA ASP A 155 -12.41 10.95 -12.29
C ASP A 155 -11.19 10.93 -13.22
N GLU A 156 -10.96 9.80 -13.92
CA GLU A 156 -9.80 9.54 -14.78
C GLU A 156 -8.47 9.94 -14.12
N THR A 157 -8.32 9.65 -12.82
CA THR A 157 -7.21 10.12 -12.01
C THR A 157 -6.40 8.96 -11.43
N LEU A 158 -5.08 9.00 -11.62
CA LEU A 158 -4.14 8.05 -11.02
C LEU A 158 -3.56 8.62 -9.73
N PHE A 159 -3.76 7.93 -8.61
CA PHE A 159 -3.21 8.28 -7.31
C PHE A 159 -2.06 7.36 -6.91
N HIS A 160 -0.96 7.95 -6.45
CA HIS A 160 0.14 7.23 -5.80
C HIS A 160 0.00 7.36 -4.28
N CYS A 161 -0.51 6.33 -3.63
CA CYS A 161 -0.86 6.33 -2.22
C CYS A 161 0.15 5.53 -1.39
N VAL A 162 0.56 6.07 -0.24
CA VAL A 162 1.39 5.38 0.75
C VAL A 162 0.51 4.71 1.79
N PHE A 163 0.80 3.44 2.04
CA PHE A 163 0.23 2.69 3.14
C PHE A 163 1.32 2.24 4.09
N LYS A 164 1.12 2.46 5.39
CA LYS A 164 2.07 2.09 6.45
C LYS A 164 1.51 0.97 7.30
N TRP A 165 2.40 0.08 7.73
CA TRP A 165 2.06 -0.95 8.70
C TRP A 165 1.91 -0.32 10.09
N ASN A 166 0.77 -0.54 10.74
CA ASN A 166 0.52 -0.02 12.09
C ASN A 166 0.78 -1.05 13.22
N GLY A 167 1.20 -2.26 12.86
CA GLY A 167 1.34 -3.39 13.80
C GLY A 167 0.33 -4.52 13.58
N ALA A 168 -0.82 -4.22 12.96
CA ALA A 168 -1.90 -5.18 12.71
C ALA A 168 -2.43 -5.14 11.27
N LYS A 169 -2.40 -3.99 10.60
CA LYS A 169 -2.85 -3.83 9.22
C LYS A 169 -2.13 -2.68 8.52
N TYR A 170 -2.30 -2.62 7.19
CA TYR A 170 -1.90 -1.46 6.41
C TYR A 170 -2.92 -0.34 6.53
N GLU A 171 -2.44 0.84 6.90
CA GLU A 171 -3.24 2.06 7.02
C GLU A 171 -2.79 3.10 6.00
N PHE A 172 -3.76 3.80 5.43
CA PHE A 172 -3.50 4.91 4.53
C PHE A 172 -2.74 6.03 5.25
N HIS A 173 -1.70 6.54 4.61
CA HIS A 173 -0.83 7.57 5.18
C HIS A 173 -0.82 8.88 4.39
N SER A 174 -0.58 8.81 3.09
CA SER A 174 -0.43 9.99 2.24
C SER A 174 -0.72 9.68 0.78
N ILE A 175 -0.96 10.74 0.00
CA ILE A 175 -0.86 10.74 -1.46
C ILE A 175 0.45 11.43 -1.82
N GLU A 176 1.37 10.72 -2.44
CA GLU A 176 2.64 11.27 -2.91
C GLU A 176 2.44 12.15 -4.13
N ARG A 177 1.64 11.67 -5.08
CA ARG A 177 1.32 12.37 -6.32
C ARG A 177 0.03 11.86 -6.95
N MET A 178 -0.53 12.67 -7.82
CA MET A 178 -1.73 12.39 -8.59
C MET A 178 -1.53 12.82 -10.05
N ASP A 179 -2.13 12.12 -10.99
CA ASP A 179 -2.07 12.42 -12.42
C ASP A 179 -3.48 12.42 -13.01
N TYR A 180 -3.88 13.54 -13.60
CA TYR A 180 -5.18 13.75 -14.25
C TYR A 180 -5.13 13.52 -15.77
N GLY A 181 -4.08 12.84 -16.26
CA GLY A 181 -3.79 12.65 -17.68
C GLY A 181 -2.86 13.71 -18.28
N ASP A 182 -2.42 14.69 -17.48
CA ASP A 182 -1.50 15.77 -17.89
C ASP A 182 -0.15 15.74 -17.15
N GLY A 183 0.11 14.68 -16.38
CA GLY A 183 1.33 14.45 -15.65
C GLY A 183 1.18 14.59 -14.13
N PHE A 184 2.20 14.11 -13.41
CA PHE A 184 2.15 14.04 -11.96
C PHE A 184 2.21 15.40 -11.26
N ARG A 185 1.29 15.59 -10.31
CA ARG A 185 1.16 16.76 -9.42
C ARG A 185 1.16 16.31 -7.97
N THR A 186 1.49 17.22 -7.07
CA THR A 186 1.43 16.97 -5.62
C THR A 186 0.38 17.86 -4.96
N ILE A 187 -0.29 17.34 -3.93
CA ILE A 187 -1.22 18.13 -3.12
C ILE A 187 -0.39 19.10 -2.25
N LYS A 188 -0.69 20.40 -2.35
CA LYS A 188 0.00 21.49 -1.65
C LYS A 188 -1.00 22.36 -0.88
N GLY A 189 -0.50 23.18 0.03
CA GLY A 189 -1.29 24.17 0.77
C GLY A 189 -1.88 23.66 2.08
N GLU A 190 -2.57 24.57 2.78
CA GLU A 190 -3.10 24.35 4.13
C GLU A 190 -4.17 23.24 4.17
N ASN A 191 -4.93 23.06 3.09
CA ASN A 191 -6.00 22.07 3.01
C ASN A 191 -5.52 20.67 2.63
N LYS A 192 -4.21 20.43 2.50
CA LYS A 192 -3.66 19.14 2.05
C LYS A 192 -4.21 17.96 2.83
N LEU A 193 -4.31 18.08 4.16
CA LEU A 193 -4.79 17.00 5.02
C LEU A 193 -6.24 16.65 4.72
N GLU A 194 -7.10 17.67 4.64
CA GLU A 194 -8.53 17.50 4.36
C GLU A 194 -8.74 16.88 2.97
N THR A 195 -8.10 17.43 1.93
CA THR A 195 -8.18 16.88 0.56
C THR A 195 -7.70 15.43 0.51
N THR A 196 -6.62 15.12 1.23
CA THR A 196 -6.07 13.76 1.31
C THR A 196 -7.06 12.77 1.96
N GLN A 197 -7.78 13.20 2.99
CA GLN A 197 -8.81 12.40 3.65
C GLN A 197 -10.05 12.20 2.78
N GLN A 198 -10.48 13.23 2.06
CA GLN A 198 -11.60 13.15 1.11
C GLN A 198 -11.30 12.14 -0.01
N ILE A 199 -10.11 12.23 -0.62
CA ILE A 199 -9.68 11.28 -1.65
C ILE A 199 -9.61 9.86 -1.08
N TYR A 200 -9.05 9.67 0.12
CA TYR A 200 -9.03 8.35 0.75
C TYR A 200 -10.43 7.76 0.92
N GLN A 201 -11.39 8.56 1.39
CA GLN A 201 -12.77 8.12 1.53
C GLN A 201 -13.38 7.72 0.18
N GLN A 202 -13.17 8.55 -0.85
CA GLN A 202 -13.59 8.25 -2.22
C GLN A 202 -13.01 6.92 -2.74
N LEU A 203 -11.70 6.69 -2.57
CA LEU A 203 -11.04 5.45 -3.00
C LEU A 203 -11.61 4.22 -2.27
N ARG A 204 -12.02 4.35 -0.99
CA ARG A 204 -12.71 3.27 -0.27
C ARG A 204 -14.13 3.05 -0.76
N ASP A 205 -14.89 4.12 -0.97
CA ASP A 205 -16.28 4.04 -1.42
C ASP A 205 -16.36 3.36 -2.80
N LYS A 206 -15.36 3.58 -3.65
CA LYS A 206 -15.18 2.90 -4.94
C LYS A 206 -14.54 1.51 -4.84
N SER A 207 -14.32 1.00 -3.63
CA SER A 207 -13.71 -0.31 -3.36
C SER A 207 -12.34 -0.51 -4.01
N LEU A 208 -11.56 0.57 -4.18
CA LEU A 208 -10.16 0.49 -4.60
C LEU A 208 -9.25 0.10 -3.43
N ILE A 209 -9.74 0.27 -2.21
CA ILE A 209 -9.10 -0.14 -0.95
C ILE A 209 -10.15 -0.94 -0.16
N PHE A 210 -9.83 -2.16 0.27
CA PHE A 210 -10.78 -3.08 0.91
C PHE A 210 -10.10 -4.01 1.92
#